data_AF-A0A1V5WLF4-F1
#
_entry.id   AF-A0A1V5WLF4-F1
#
_cell.length_a   1.000
_cell.length_b   1.000
_cell.length_c   1.000
_cell.angle_alpha   90.00
_cell.angle_beta   90.00
_cell.angle_gamma   90.00
#
_symmetry.space_group_name_H-M   'P 1'
#
loop_
_entity.id
_entity.type
_entity.pdbx_description
1 polymer ?
#
loop_
_entity_poly.entity_id
_entity_poly.type
_entity_poly.pdbx_seq_one_letter_code
_entity_poly.pdbx_strand_id
1 'polypeptide(L)'
;MDIRNINEQVPQVEETEARILQEMYVLGIEQFSGYKSIEKLPDYPLDINNPKSQVILKDFIGRVIEELTEGFESTDEVVSIYRDYGWNNDCLTSEEYTQVLNHLANANEEQADALGFFFTLLLYSNILPEDILKYQDAKSLFEVMAIGVKDLLIKYPDHRSVRKYPILSSTDWAREDRAEYDKIVSYTPGFHEMSEISHENEKLYLWEVIYELNKARNFLKCRPWKQTQVMTKEIDFQESLVKAFYLYMGFLAMNGFTPCGLFSLFFKKQRLNLWRQTTNY
;
A
#
# COMPACT_ATOMS: atom_id res chain seq x y z
N MET A 1 -4.73 -17.04 12.72
CA MET A 1 -5.86 -16.43 11.98
C MET A 1 -5.27 -15.69 10.81
N ASP A 2 -5.96 -15.65 9.69
CA ASP A 2 -5.54 -15.07 8.41
C ASP A 2 -6.60 -14.05 7.93
N ILE A 3 -6.23 -13.10 7.06
CA ILE A 3 -7.17 -12.11 6.49
C ILE A 3 -8.37 -12.79 5.81
N ARG A 4 -8.15 -13.99 5.26
CA ARG A 4 -9.17 -14.87 4.65
C ARG A 4 -10.23 -15.36 5.64
N ASN A 5 -9.96 -15.27 6.94
CA ASN A 5 -10.87 -15.68 8.00
C ASN A 5 -11.71 -14.53 8.57
N ILE A 6 -11.49 -13.29 8.13
CA ILE A 6 -12.26 -12.13 8.60
C ILE A 6 -13.63 -12.11 7.93
N ASN A 7 -14.66 -12.42 8.71
CA ASN A 7 -16.06 -12.43 8.26
C ASN A 7 -16.83 -11.15 8.63
N GLU A 8 -16.17 -10.19 9.30
CA GLU A 8 -16.78 -8.90 9.63
C GLU A 8 -17.16 -8.16 8.35
N GLN A 9 -18.40 -7.66 8.31
CA GLN A 9 -18.91 -6.95 7.15
C GLN A 9 -18.19 -5.61 7.00
N VAL A 10 -17.61 -5.37 5.83
CA VAL A 10 -16.97 -4.08 5.51
C VAL A 10 -18.05 -2.98 5.54
N PRO A 11 -17.83 -1.89 6.30
CA PRO A 11 -18.77 -0.78 6.37
C PRO A 11 -19.04 -0.21 4.97
N GLN A 12 -20.31 0.09 4.67
CA GLN A 12 -20.63 0.85 3.48
C GLN A 12 -20.29 2.32 3.73
N VAL A 13 -19.21 2.77 3.12
CA VAL A 13 -18.85 4.19 3.08
C VAL A 13 -19.56 4.79 1.87
N GLU A 14 -20.63 5.56 2.10
CA GLU A 14 -21.35 6.27 1.04
C GLU A 14 -20.36 7.04 0.15
N GLU A 15 -20.50 6.91 -1.17
CA GLU A 15 -19.58 7.34 -2.24
C GLU A 15 -19.41 8.87 -2.37
N THR A 16 -19.29 9.61 -1.27
CA THR A 16 -18.46 10.82 -1.35
C THR A 16 -17.03 10.34 -1.25
N GLU A 17 -16.35 10.24 -2.38
CA GLU A 17 -15.00 9.68 -2.50
C GLU A 17 -13.93 10.40 -1.61
N ALA A 18 -14.25 11.56 -1.02
CA ALA A 18 -13.49 12.23 0.04
C ALA A 18 -13.53 11.49 1.40
N ARG A 19 -14.62 10.77 1.69
CA ARG A 19 -14.86 10.08 2.96
C ARG A 19 -14.02 8.81 3.08
N ILE A 20 -13.75 8.10 1.99
CA ILE A 20 -12.93 6.88 2.01
C ILE A 20 -11.55 7.17 2.63
N LEU A 21 -10.86 8.24 2.19
CA LEU A 21 -9.56 8.60 2.75
C LEU A 21 -9.64 8.91 4.26
N GLN A 22 -10.71 9.57 4.70
CA GLN A 22 -10.94 9.87 6.12
C GLN A 22 -11.16 8.60 6.95
N GLU A 23 -12.01 7.69 6.46
CA GLU A 23 -12.27 6.40 7.14
C GLU A 23 -11.00 5.53 7.17
N MET A 24 -10.18 5.55 6.11
CA MET A 24 -8.86 4.89 6.12
C MET A 24 -7.92 5.52 7.15
N TYR A 25 -7.93 6.84 7.33
CA TYR A 25 -7.19 7.49 8.42
C TYR A 25 -7.68 7.06 9.80
N VAL A 26 -8.99 6.94 10.00
CA VAL A 26 -9.57 6.43 11.26
C VAL A 26 -9.05 5.02 11.56
N LEU A 27 -9.05 4.14 10.56
CA LEU A 27 -8.48 2.79 10.65
C LEU A 27 -6.97 2.83 10.96
N GLY A 28 -6.21 3.75 10.34
CA GLY A 28 -4.80 3.94 10.64
C GLY A 28 -4.54 4.44 12.07
N ILE A 29 -5.39 5.31 12.61
CA ILE A 29 -5.33 5.76 14.01
C ILE A 29 -5.63 4.60 14.96
N GLU A 30 -6.62 3.75 14.64
CA GLU A 30 -6.94 2.53 15.40
C GLU A 30 -5.71 1.61 15.45
N GLN A 31 -5.10 1.33 14.28
CA GLN A 31 -3.87 0.54 14.16
C GLN A 31 -2.77 1.10 15.07
N PHE A 32 -2.48 2.39 14.90
CA PHE A 32 -1.45 3.10 15.63
C PHE A 32 -1.66 3.01 17.14
N SER A 33 -2.91 3.17 17.60
CA SER A 33 -3.25 3.13 19.02
C SER A 33 -2.96 1.77 19.65
N GLY A 34 -3.20 0.69 18.91
CA GLY A 34 -2.83 -0.68 19.29
C GLY A 34 -1.33 -0.84 19.44
N TYR A 35 -0.55 -0.51 18.40
CA TYR A 35 0.91 -0.66 18.43
C TYR A 35 1.60 0.28 19.42
N LYS A 36 1.06 1.48 19.65
CA LYS A 36 1.62 2.45 20.58
C LYS A 36 1.82 1.86 21.98
N SER A 37 0.86 1.07 22.45
CA SER A 37 0.93 0.42 23.77
C SER A 37 1.99 -0.69 23.82
N ILE A 38 2.15 -1.42 22.72
CA ILE A 38 3.06 -2.57 22.60
C ILE A 38 4.52 -2.10 22.44
N GLU A 39 4.76 -1.23 21.46
CA GLU A 39 6.09 -0.72 21.10
C GLU A 39 6.52 0.49 21.94
N LYS A 40 5.66 0.99 22.83
CA LYS A 40 5.88 2.19 23.67
C LYS A 40 6.18 3.43 22.82
N LEU A 41 5.39 3.60 21.77
CA LEU A 41 5.55 4.72 20.85
C LEU A 41 5.09 6.05 21.48
N PRO A 42 5.68 7.19 21.08
CA PRO A 42 5.28 8.51 21.58
C PRO A 42 3.90 8.95 21.06
N ASP A 43 3.38 10.05 21.61
CA ASP A 43 2.23 10.75 21.06
C ASP A 43 2.56 11.41 19.71
N TYR A 44 1.56 11.47 18.82
CA TYR A 44 1.60 12.29 17.60
C TYR A 44 0.99 13.67 17.86
N PRO A 45 1.32 14.70 17.05
CA PRO A 45 2.39 14.70 16.05
C PRO A 45 3.78 14.79 16.70
N LEU A 46 4.81 14.40 15.97
CA LEU A 46 6.19 14.47 16.45
C LEU A 46 6.82 15.83 16.15
N ASP A 47 7.61 16.34 17.09
CA ASP A 47 8.52 17.45 16.81
C ASP A 47 9.63 16.98 15.87
N ILE A 48 9.57 17.43 14.61
CA ILE A 48 10.52 17.06 13.56
C ILE A 48 11.95 17.53 13.85
N ASN A 49 12.16 18.53 14.70
CA ASN A 49 13.49 19.01 15.07
C ASN A 49 14.12 18.19 16.20
N ASN A 50 13.33 17.36 16.90
CA ASN A 50 13.83 16.46 17.92
C ASN A 50 14.57 15.26 17.28
N PRO A 51 15.86 15.03 17.61
CA PRO A 51 16.62 13.91 17.06
C PRO A 51 16.00 12.53 17.28
N LYS A 52 15.33 12.31 18.42
CA LYS A 52 14.65 11.04 18.72
C LYS A 52 13.43 10.84 17.83
N SER A 53 12.63 11.89 17.63
CA SER A 53 11.51 11.87 16.68
C SER A 53 11.96 11.54 15.28
N GLN A 54 13.09 12.11 14.82
CA GLN A 54 13.62 11.81 13.49
C GLN A 54 14.09 10.36 13.33
N VAL A 55 14.56 9.71 14.40
CA VAL A 55 14.88 8.27 14.34
C VAL A 55 13.60 7.47 14.11
N ILE A 56 12.52 7.80 14.82
CA ILE A 56 11.21 7.15 14.66
C ILE A 56 10.65 7.38 13.26
N LEU A 57 10.66 8.62 12.75
CA LEU A 57 10.21 8.91 11.38
C LEU A 57 11.00 8.14 10.32
N LYS A 58 12.32 7.97 10.51
CA LYS A 58 13.16 7.17 9.61
C LYS A 58 12.86 5.69 9.68
N ASP A 59 12.54 5.19 10.88
CA ASP A 59 12.12 3.81 11.11
C ASP A 59 10.82 3.50 10.36
N PHE A 60 9.79 4.32 10.52
CA PHE A 60 8.52 4.15 9.81
C PHE A 60 8.65 4.31 8.28
N ILE A 61 9.52 5.22 7.80
CA ILE A 61 9.87 5.24 6.36
C ILE A 61 10.50 3.90 5.93
N GLY A 62 11.37 3.33 6.75
CA GLY A 62 11.98 2.02 6.52
C GLY A 62 10.95 0.91 6.44
N ARG A 63 10.02 0.84 7.40
CA ARG A 63 8.92 -0.14 7.43
C ARG A 63 8.05 -0.04 6.18
N VAL A 64 7.65 1.16 5.76
CA VAL A 64 6.92 1.33 4.49
C VAL A 64 7.69 0.74 3.31
N ILE A 65 9.00 1.00 3.22
CA ILE A 65 9.83 0.48 2.12
C ILE A 65 9.92 -1.06 2.18
N GLU A 66 10.09 -1.62 3.37
CA GLU A 66 10.14 -3.07 3.63
C GLU A 66 8.87 -3.77 3.14
N GLU A 67 7.70 -3.33 3.57
CA GLU A 67 6.41 -3.89 3.14
C GLU A 67 6.19 -3.77 1.63
N LEU A 68 6.58 -2.63 1.02
CA LEU A 68 6.50 -2.47 -0.43
C LEU A 68 7.42 -3.46 -1.18
N THR A 69 8.59 -3.77 -0.62
CA THR A 69 9.50 -4.75 -1.20
C THR A 69 9.02 -6.19 -1.00
N GLU A 70 8.46 -6.54 0.15
CA GLU A 70 7.88 -7.87 0.39
C GLU A 70 6.66 -8.12 -0.53
N GLY A 71 5.84 -7.08 -0.77
CA GLY A 71 4.76 -7.13 -1.74
C GLY A 71 5.25 -7.36 -3.17
N PHE A 72 6.37 -6.75 -3.55
CA PHE A 72 7.02 -6.96 -4.84
C PHE A 72 7.62 -8.37 -4.97
N GLU A 73 8.27 -8.88 -3.93
CA GLU A 73 8.78 -10.26 -3.90
C GLU A 73 7.65 -11.28 -4.07
N SER A 74 6.49 -10.99 -3.48
CA SER A 74 5.29 -11.81 -3.65
C SER A 74 4.78 -11.83 -5.10
N THR A 75 4.84 -10.72 -5.83
CA THR A 75 4.48 -10.68 -7.25
C THR A 75 5.55 -11.32 -8.14
N ASP A 76 6.83 -11.29 -7.74
CA ASP A 76 7.93 -11.99 -8.44
C ASP A 76 7.75 -13.52 -8.37
N GLU A 77 7.31 -14.06 -7.22
CA GLU A 77 6.97 -15.48 -7.10
C GLU A 77 5.82 -15.90 -8.02
N VAL A 78 4.79 -15.05 -8.20
CA VAL A 78 3.73 -15.29 -9.19
C VAL A 78 4.32 -15.37 -10.60
N VAL A 79 5.15 -14.40 -10.98
CA VAL A 79 5.78 -14.34 -12.31
C VAL A 79 6.69 -15.54 -12.55
N SER A 80 7.41 -15.99 -11.52
CA SER A 80 8.28 -17.17 -11.56
C SER A 80 7.51 -18.42 -11.98
N ILE A 81 6.33 -18.65 -11.40
CA ILE A 81 5.45 -19.78 -11.76
C ILE A 81 5.02 -19.68 -13.23
N TYR A 82 4.59 -18.49 -13.70
CA TYR A 82 4.14 -18.32 -15.09
C TYR A 82 5.26 -18.36 -16.12
N ARG A 83 6.52 -18.11 -15.74
CA ARG A 83 7.66 -18.08 -16.67
C ARG A 83 7.87 -19.44 -17.35
N ASP A 84 7.57 -20.53 -16.66
CA ASP A 84 7.79 -21.89 -17.17
C ASP A 84 6.69 -22.37 -18.14
N TYR A 85 5.48 -21.78 -18.08
CA TYR A 85 4.30 -22.26 -18.80
C TYR A 85 3.69 -21.23 -19.76
N GLY A 86 4.15 -19.98 -19.70
CA GLY A 86 3.46 -18.84 -20.33
C GLY A 86 2.24 -18.41 -19.51
N TRP A 87 1.76 -17.19 -19.77
CA TRP A 87 0.63 -16.56 -19.06
C TRP A 87 -0.73 -17.21 -19.40
N ASN A 88 -0.91 -18.48 -19.02
CA ASN A 88 -2.10 -19.28 -19.25
C ASN A 88 -2.38 -20.21 -18.05
N ASN A 89 -3.47 -19.94 -17.33
CA ASN A 89 -3.87 -20.71 -16.14
C ASN A 89 -4.11 -22.20 -16.44
N ASP A 90 -4.57 -22.55 -17.64
CA ASP A 90 -4.84 -23.95 -18.04
C ASP A 90 -3.58 -24.83 -18.08
N CYS A 91 -2.41 -24.20 -18.12
CA CYS A 91 -1.13 -24.91 -18.12
C CYS A 91 -0.60 -25.20 -16.70
N LEU A 92 -1.21 -24.62 -15.66
CA LEU A 92 -0.81 -24.84 -14.28
C LEU A 92 -1.51 -26.05 -13.68
N THR A 93 -0.81 -26.78 -12.83
CA THR A 93 -1.43 -27.75 -11.94
C THR A 93 -2.28 -27.04 -10.88
N SER A 94 -3.23 -27.76 -10.27
CA SER A 94 -4.05 -27.19 -9.18
C SER A 94 -3.20 -26.73 -7.98
N GLU A 95 -2.05 -27.37 -7.74
CA GLU A 95 -1.12 -26.98 -6.68
C GLU A 95 -0.41 -25.66 -7.01
N GLU A 96 0.13 -25.53 -8.24
CA GLU A 96 0.76 -24.29 -8.70
C GLU A 96 -0.22 -23.12 -8.71
N TYR A 97 -1.45 -23.32 -9.19
CA TYR A 97 -2.46 -22.26 -9.16
C TYR A 97 -2.85 -21.87 -7.73
N THR A 98 -2.89 -22.83 -6.79
CA THR A 98 -3.09 -22.53 -5.36
C THR A 98 -1.93 -21.69 -4.81
N GLN A 99 -0.69 -21.97 -5.21
CA GLN A 99 0.47 -21.16 -4.84
C GLN A 99 0.36 -19.74 -5.41
N VAL A 100 -0.02 -19.59 -6.69
CA VAL A 100 -0.29 -18.27 -7.30
C VAL A 100 -1.31 -17.47 -6.47
N LEU A 101 -2.43 -18.08 -6.07
CA LEU A 101 -3.43 -17.40 -5.25
C LEU A 101 -2.91 -17.02 -3.85
N ASN A 102 -2.04 -17.85 -3.26
CA ASN A 102 -1.41 -17.52 -1.97
C ASN A 102 -0.42 -16.34 -2.11
N HIS A 103 0.41 -16.34 -3.15
CA HIS A 103 1.34 -15.23 -3.41
C HIS A 103 0.60 -13.92 -3.73
N LEU A 104 -0.51 -13.98 -4.48
CA LEU A 104 -1.38 -12.82 -4.70
C LEU A 104 -2.01 -12.30 -3.40
N ALA A 105 -2.46 -13.21 -2.52
CA ALA A 105 -2.98 -12.84 -1.21
C ALA A 105 -1.90 -12.14 -0.37
N ASN A 106 -0.67 -12.68 -0.36
CA ASN A 106 0.45 -12.07 0.33
C ASN A 106 0.76 -10.69 -0.23
N ALA A 107 0.90 -10.55 -1.55
CA ALA A 107 1.17 -9.27 -2.20
C ALA A 107 0.16 -8.18 -1.82
N ASN A 108 -1.13 -8.52 -1.75
CA ASN A 108 -2.18 -7.60 -1.32
C ASN A 108 -2.12 -7.32 0.19
N GLU A 109 -1.83 -8.32 1.04
CA GLU A 109 -1.64 -8.12 2.48
C GLU A 109 -0.50 -7.15 2.77
N GLU A 110 0.64 -7.26 2.08
CA GLU A 110 1.77 -6.33 2.27
C GLU A 110 1.43 -4.90 1.80
N GLN A 111 0.56 -4.73 0.79
CA GLN A 111 0.05 -3.40 0.47
C GLN A 111 -0.79 -2.81 1.60
N ALA A 112 -1.55 -3.65 2.32
CA ALA A 112 -2.34 -3.20 3.46
C ALA A 112 -1.44 -2.82 4.66
N ASP A 113 -0.35 -3.55 4.89
CA ASP A 113 0.64 -3.22 5.92
C ASP A 113 1.43 -1.96 5.58
N ALA A 114 1.92 -1.83 4.34
CA ALA A 114 2.58 -0.62 3.84
C ALA A 114 1.69 0.61 4.04
N LEU A 115 0.40 0.50 3.71
CA LEU A 115 -0.60 1.56 3.90
C LEU A 115 -0.78 1.93 5.37
N GLY A 116 -0.80 0.95 6.27
CA GLY A 116 -0.87 1.16 7.72
C GLY A 116 0.32 1.95 8.27
N PHE A 117 1.53 1.60 7.84
CA PHE A 117 2.73 2.36 8.19
C PHE A 117 2.76 3.74 7.52
N PHE A 118 2.25 3.89 6.31
CA PHE A 118 2.08 5.19 5.65
C PHE A 118 1.18 6.11 6.48
N PHE A 119 0.01 5.65 6.95
CA PHE A 119 -0.86 6.47 7.79
C PHE A 119 -0.21 6.84 9.12
N THR A 120 0.50 5.91 9.75
CA THR A 120 1.27 6.21 10.97
C THR A 120 2.33 7.29 10.72
N LEU A 121 3.05 7.19 9.60
CA LEU A 121 4.06 8.17 9.19
C LEU A 121 3.43 9.55 8.91
N LEU A 122 2.27 9.60 8.23
CA LEU A 122 1.54 10.83 7.94
C LEU A 122 1.03 11.49 9.23
N LEU A 123 0.45 10.71 10.15
CA LEU A 123 0.00 11.20 11.47
C LEU A 123 1.15 11.81 12.28
N TYR A 124 2.29 11.11 12.37
CA TYR A 124 3.45 11.64 13.06
C TYR A 124 4.04 12.88 12.42
N SER A 125 3.89 13.01 11.11
CA SER A 125 4.35 14.16 10.33
C SER A 125 3.35 15.31 10.32
N ASN A 126 2.25 15.21 11.08
CA ASN A 126 1.16 16.18 11.13
C ASN A 126 0.54 16.46 9.75
N ILE A 127 0.38 15.41 8.93
CA ILE A 127 -0.27 15.47 7.62
C ILE A 127 -1.66 14.83 7.76
N LEU A 128 -2.70 15.61 7.50
CA LEU A 128 -4.10 15.19 7.59
C LEU A 128 -4.69 14.89 6.20
N PRO A 129 -5.84 14.20 6.11
CA PRO A 129 -6.51 13.92 4.82
C PRO A 129 -6.69 15.18 3.95
N GLU A 130 -7.07 16.30 4.55
CA GLU A 130 -7.26 17.58 3.86
C GLU A 130 -5.96 18.12 3.24
N ASP A 131 -4.81 17.86 3.84
CA ASP A 131 -3.50 18.29 3.31
C ASP A 131 -3.14 17.47 2.06
N ILE A 132 -3.42 16.16 2.10
CA ILE A 132 -3.26 15.27 0.94
C ILE A 132 -4.14 15.74 -0.22
N LEU A 133 -5.42 16.01 0.05
CA LEU A 133 -6.36 16.47 -0.97
C LEU A 133 -5.95 17.83 -1.54
N LYS A 134 -5.60 18.79 -0.67
CA LYS A 134 -5.22 20.15 -1.07
C LYS A 134 -3.91 20.20 -1.88
N TYR A 135 -3.00 19.25 -1.72
CA TYR A 135 -1.69 19.25 -2.39
C TYR A 135 -1.78 19.37 -3.92
N GLN A 136 -2.81 18.77 -4.54
CA GLN A 136 -3.07 18.85 -5.99
C GLN A 136 -4.55 19.18 -6.29
N ASP A 137 -5.23 19.85 -5.37
CA ASP A 137 -6.67 20.18 -5.47
C ASP A 137 -7.56 18.96 -5.78
N ALA A 138 -7.19 17.79 -5.28
CA ALA A 138 -7.95 16.56 -5.42
C ALA A 138 -9.18 16.59 -4.49
N LYS A 139 -10.30 16.04 -4.96
CA LYS A 139 -11.55 15.96 -4.22
C LYS A 139 -11.73 14.61 -3.53
N SER A 140 -10.90 13.63 -3.86
CA SER A 140 -11.11 12.26 -3.44
C SER A 140 -9.88 11.37 -3.54
N LEU A 141 -9.97 10.19 -2.91
CA LEU A 141 -8.95 9.15 -3.08
C LEU A 141 -8.85 8.68 -4.54
N PHE A 142 -9.96 8.63 -5.28
CA PHE A 142 -9.95 8.30 -6.70
C PHE A 142 -9.12 9.33 -7.49
N GLU A 143 -9.32 10.62 -7.26
CA GLU A 143 -8.54 11.67 -7.91
C GLU A 143 -7.06 11.62 -7.50
N VAL A 144 -6.75 11.33 -6.23
CA VAL A 144 -5.36 11.11 -5.76
C VAL A 144 -4.70 9.95 -6.52
N MET A 145 -5.39 8.82 -6.65
CA MET A 145 -4.94 7.67 -7.44
C MET A 145 -4.73 8.04 -8.91
N ALA A 146 -5.69 8.72 -9.54
CA ALA A 146 -5.62 9.13 -10.94
C ALA A 146 -4.46 10.12 -11.21
N ILE A 147 -4.21 11.06 -10.31
CA ILE A 147 -3.07 11.97 -10.40
C ILE A 147 -1.76 11.19 -10.26
N GLY A 148 -1.67 10.25 -9.32
CA GLY A 148 -0.52 9.35 -9.18
C GLY A 148 -0.24 8.55 -10.46
N VAL A 149 -1.27 7.96 -11.06
CA VAL A 149 -1.18 7.26 -12.36
C VAL A 149 -0.62 8.20 -13.43
N LYS A 150 -1.20 9.41 -13.55
CA LYS A 150 -0.75 10.42 -14.53
C LYS A 150 0.74 10.73 -14.35
N ASP A 151 1.19 10.95 -13.12
CA ASP A 151 2.58 11.31 -12.82
C ASP A 151 3.56 10.18 -13.16
N LEU A 152 3.18 8.92 -12.87
CA LEU A 152 3.97 7.74 -13.25
C LEU A 152 4.03 7.57 -14.78
N LEU A 153 2.89 7.68 -15.47
CA LEU A 153 2.81 7.50 -16.94
C LEU A 153 3.43 8.66 -17.74
N ILE A 154 3.61 9.84 -17.14
CA ILE A 154 4.40 10.93 -17.74
C ILE A 154 5.89 10.60 -17.69
N LYS A 155 6.38 10.02 -16.60
CA LYS A 155 7.79 9.60 -16.46
C LYS A 155 8.13 8.41 -17.33
N TYR A 156 7.19 7.47 -17.48
CA TYR A 156 7.38 6.21 -18.19
C TYR A 156 6.38 6.08 -19.36
N PRO A 157 6.46 6.93 -20.39
CA PRO A 157 5.47 6.97 -21.47
C PRO A 157 5.40 5.67 -22.29
N ASP A 158 6.52 4.98 -22.46
CA ASP A 158 6.61 3.73 -23.22
C ASP A 158 5.92 2.55 -22.51
N HIS A 159 5.57 2.72 -21.24
CA HIS A 159 4.98 1.68 -20.39
C HIS A 159 3.44 1.78 -20.30
N ARG A 160 2.82 2.70 -21.06
CA ARG A 160 1.35 2.93 -21.06
C ARG A 160 0.54 1.79 -21.66
N SER A 161 1.11 1.06 -22.62
CA SER A 161 0.39 0.08 -23.44
C SER A 161 0.95 -1.34 -23.26
N VAL A 162 1.43 -1.66 -22.06
CA VAL A 162 1.91 -3.01 -21.76
C VAL A 162 0.73 -3.96 -21.69
N ARG A 163 0.78 -5.00 -22.51
CA ARG A 163 -0.20 -6.08 -22.48
C ARG A 163 -0.05 -6.85 -21.16
N LYS A 164 -1.15 -6.98 -20.43
CA LYS A 164 -1.28 -7.84 -19.26
C LYS A 164 -2.17 -9.03 -19.60
N TYR A 165 -2.02 -10.11 -18.86
CA TYR A 165 -2.79 -11.33 -19.00
C TYR A 165 -3.54 -11.59 -17.69
N PRO A 166 -4.77 -12.08 -17.75
CA PRO A 166 -5.55 -12.37 -16.55
C PRO A 166 -4.89 -13.51 -15.76
N ILE A 167 -4.61 -13.25 -14.49
CA ILE A 167 -4.31 -14.27 -13.49
C ILE A 167 -5.60 -14.70 -12.79
N LEU A 168 -6.45 -13.73 -12.44
CA LEU A 168 -7.75 -13.96 -11.82
C LEU A 168 -8.83 -13.19 -12.57
N SER A 169 -9.68 -13.89 -13.32
CA SER A 169 -10.78 -13.29 -14.09
C SER A 169 -12.13 -13.89 -13.70
N SER A 170 -13.15 -13.04 -13.54
CA SER A 170 -14.53 -13.50 -13.28
C SER A 170 -15.12 -14.36 -14.41
N THR A 171 -14.52 -14.35 -15.61
CA THR A 171 -14.94 -15.15 -16.76
C THR A 171 -14.55 -16.62 -16.66
N ASP A 172 -13.47 -16.90 -15.91
CA ASP A 172 -12.90 -18.24 -15.81
C ASP A 172 -13.61 -19.07 -14.74
N TRP A 173 -14.44 -18.40 -13.93
CA TRP A 173 -15.21 -18.99 -12.85
C TRP A 173 -16.66 -19.19 -13.28
N ALA A 174 -17.11 -20.45 -13.27
CA ALA A 174 -18.49 -20.79 -13.58
C ALA A 174 -19.44 -20.14 -12.55
N ARG A 175 -20.73 -20.04 -12.90
CA ARG A 175 -21.74 -19.41 -12.02
C ARG A 175 -21.80 -20.06 -10.63
N GLU A 176 -21.52 -21.36 -10.56
CA GLU A 176 -21.55 -22.15 -9.33
C GLU A 176 -20.37 -21.83 -8.40
N ASP A 177 -19.25 -21.37 -8.96
CA ASP A 177 -18.01 -21.05 -8.23
C ASP A 177 -17.87 -19.55 -7.91
N ARG A 178 -18.91 -18.74 -8.22
CA ARG A 178 -18.86 -17.28 -8.05
C ARG A 178 -18.67 -16.85 -6.59
N ALA A 179 -19.24 -17.58 -5.64
CA ALA A 179 -19.07 -17.27 -4.23
C ALA A 179 -17.59 -17.43 -3.79
N GLU A 180 -16.86 -18.37 -4.36
CA GLU A 180 -15.44 -18.57 -4.09
C GLU A 180 -14.60 -17.48 -4.75
N TYR A 181 -14.88 -17.15 -6.02
CA TYR A 181 -14.26 -16.02 -6.70
C TYR A 181 -14.44 -14.70 -5.92
N ASP A 182 -15.68 -14.37 -5.53
CA ASP A 182 -15.99 -13.15 -4.78
C ASP A 182 -15.26 -13.14 -3.43
N LYS A 183 -15.12 -14.30 -2.78
CA LYS A 183 -14.33 -14.44 -1.56
C LYS A 183 -12.85 -14.14 -1.82
N ILE A 184 -12.25 -14.69 -2.88
CA ILE A 184 -10.84 -14.44 -3.24
C ILE A 184 -10.60 -12.96 -3.50
N VAL A 185 -11.36 -12.36 -4.41
CA VAL A 185 -11.27 -10.94 -4.78
C VAL A 185 -11.44 -10.02 -3.56
N SER A 186 -12.23 -10.44 -2.57
CA SER A 186 -12.44 -9.64 -1.36
C SER A 186 -11.20 -9.47 -0.48
N TYR A 187 -10.13 -10.24 -0.67
CA TYR A 187 -8.83 -10.06 -0.01
C TYR A 187 -7.67 -9.94 -1.01
N THR A 188 -7.93 -10.06 -2.31
CA THR A 188 -7.01 -9.70 -3.39
C THR A 188 -7.67 -8.63 -4.28
N PRO A 189 -7.80 -7.36 -3.88
CA PRO A 189 -8.42 -6.35 -4.76
C PRO A 189 -7.55 -5.97 -5.98
N GLY A 190 -6.25 -6.26 -5.98
CA GLY A 190 -5.34 -5.95 -7.08
C GLY A 190 -4.48 -7.12 -7.54
N PHE A 191 -3.65 -6.85 -8.55
CA PHE A 191 -2.74 -7.78 -9.22
C PHE A 191 -3.43 -8.92 -10.00
N HIS A 192 -4.68 -8.71 -10.41
CA HIS A 192 -5.44 -9.70 -11.19
C HIS A 192 -4.98 -9.88 -12.63
N GLU A 193 -4.18 -8.96 -13.14
CA GLU A 193 -3.60 -9.03 -14.47
C GLU A 193 -2.13 -8.66 -14.41
N MET A 194 -1.27 -9.48 -15.01
CA MET A 194 0.18 -9.26 -15.03
C MET A 194 0.80 -9.75 -16.34
N SER A 195 2.02 -9.30 -16.61
CA SER A 195 2.96 -9.84 -17.59
C SER A 195 4.38 -9.64 -17.08
N GLU A 196 5.36 -10.31 -17.68
CA GLU A 196 6.77 -10.14 -17.29
C GLU A 196 7.19 -8.66 -17.42
N ILE A 197 6.73 -7.98 -18.47
CA ILE A 197 6.99 -6.54 -18.67
C ILE A 197 6.23 -5.71 -17.63
N SER A 198 4.97 -6.02 -17.31
CA SER A 198 4.25 -5.23 -16.31
C SER A 198 4.87 -5.37 -14.92
N HIS A 199 5.41 -6.55 -14.59
CA HIS A 199 6.10 -6.79 -13.34
C HIS A 199 7.44 -6.04 -13.26
N GLU A 200 8.22 -6.00 -14.35
CA GLU A 200 9.40 -5.12 -14.40
C GLU A 200 9.03 -3.64 -14.25
N ASN A 201 7.85 -3.22 -14.72
CA ASN A 201 7.37 -1.86 -14.50
C ASN A 201 7.03 -1.58 -13.03
N GLU A 202 6.62 -2.60 -12.25
CA GLU A 202 6.39 -2.43 -10.81
C GLU A 202 7.65 -1.89 -10.13
N LYS A 203 8.84 -2.39 -10.47
CA LYS A 203 10.13 -1.87 -9.95
C LYS A 203 10.30 -0.38 -10.25
N LEU A 204 9.96 0.05 -11.47
CA LEU A 204 10.08 1.46 -11.87
C LEU A 204 9.12 2.35 -11.06
N TYR A 205 7.88 1.90 -10.87
CA TYR A 205 6.89 2.67 -10.12
C TYR A 205 7.22 2.70 -8.62
N LEU A 206 7.61 1.56 -8.05
CA LEU A 206 8.06 1.47 -6.66
C LEU A 206 9.32 2.28 -6.41
N TRP A 207 10.26 2.32 -7.36
CA TRP A 207 11.43 3.19 -7.27
C TRP A 207 11.03 4.65 -7.09
N GLU A 208 10.02 5.14 -7.80
CA GLU A 208 9.56 6.53 -7.66
C GLU A 208 8.97 6.82 -6.28
N VAL A 209 8.25 5.86 -5.69
CA VAL A 209 7.74 5.96 -4.31
C VAL A 209 8.89 5.96 -3.32
N ILE A 210 9.77 4.96 -3.39
CA ILE A 210 10.93 4.78 -2.50
C ILE A 210 11.90 5.96 -2.60
N TYR A 211 12.06 6.52 -3.80
CA TYR A 211 12.91 7.68 -4.03
C TYR A 211 12.37 8.92 -3.30
N GLU A 212 11.07 9.21 -3.39
CA GLU A 212 10.46 10.32 -2.65
C GLU A 212 10.46 10.08 -1.13
N LEU A 213 10.25 8.85 -0.66
CA LEU A 213 10.43 8.48 0.75
C LEU A 213 11.89 8.71 1.22
N ASN A 214 12.88 8.36 0.40
CA ASN A 214 14.28 8.62 0.73
C ASN A 214 14.64 10.11 0.66
N LYS A 215 13.99 10.90 -0.20
CA LYS A 215 14.10 12.37 -0.15
C LYS A 215 13.56 12.91 1.17
N ALA A 216 12.39 12.47 1.61
CA ALA A 216 11.86 12.80 2.94
C ALA A 216 12.89 12.46 4.04
N ARG A 217 13.43 11.24 4.01
CA ARG A 217 14.47 10.76 4.93
C ARG A 217 15.74 11.63 4.93
N ASN A 218 16.09 12.22 3.79
CA ASN A 218 17.23 13.11 3.64
C ASN A 218 16.99 14.52 4.21
N PHE A 219 15.74 14.98 4.28
CA PHE A 219 15.41 16.23 4.97
C PHE A 219 15.59 16.10 6.48
N LEU A 220 15.37 14.92 7.06
CA LEU A 220 15.65 14.61 8.47
C LEU A 220 17.16 14.62 8.78
N LYS A 221 17.66 15.77 9.28
CA LYS A 221 19.10 16.07 9.45
C LYS A 221 19.80 15.43 10.65
N CYS A 222 19.09 14.69 11.51
CA CYS A 222 19.69 13.88 12.57
C CYS A 222 20.66 12.88 11.95
N ARG A 223 21.96 13.08 12.19
CA ARG A 223 23.03 12.15 11.87
C ARG A 223 23.73 11.83 13.20
N PRO A 224 23.78 10.56 13.63
CA PRO A 224 24.39 10.17 14.92
C PRO A 224 25.82 10.69 15.13
N TRP A 225 26.55 10.95 14.03
CA TRP A 225 27.93 11.43 14.04
C TRP A 225 28.09 12.96 13.96
N LYS A 226 27.01 13.74 13.78
CA LYS A 226 27.09 15.21 13.70
C LYS A 226 26.78 15.84 15.06
N GLN A 227 27.68 16.70 15.53
CA GLN A 227 27.54 17.42 16.80
C GLN A 227 26.71 18.71 16.68
N THR A 228 26.58 19.27 15.48
CA THR A 228 25.78 20.48 15.23
C THR A 228 24.39 20.13 14.75
N GLN A 229 23.38 20.72 15.38
CA GLN A 229 22.00 20.62 14.91
C GLN A 229 21.79 21.54 13.71
N VAL A 230 21.18 21.00 12.66
CA VAL A 230 20.71 21.75 11.49
C VAL A 230 19.19 21.63 11.49
N MET A 231 18.51 22.76 11.38
CA MET A 231 17.04 22.79 11.31
C MET A 231 16.55 21.93 10.15
N THR A 232 15.50 21.16 10.41
CA THR A 232 14.87 20.34 9.37
C THR A 232 14.00 21.21 8.49
N LYS A 233 14.03 20.93 7.19
CA LYS A 233 13.11 21.55 6.23
C LYS A 233 11.78 20.83 6.29
N GLU A 234 10.93 21.22 7.24
CA GLU A 234 9.67 20.54 7.55
C GLU A 234 8.71 20.50 6.37
N ILE A 235 8.53 21.63 5.67
CA ILE A 235 7.67 21.71 4.49
C ILE A 235 8.18 20.77 3.38
N ASP A 236 9.47 20.83 3.04
CA ASP A 236 10.07 19.93 2.03
C ASP A 236 9.92 18.43 2.43
N PHE A 237 10.01 18.13 3.73
CA PHE A 237 9.78 16.78 4.26
C PHE A 237 8.34 16.32 4.06
N GLN A 238 7.37 17.12 4.49
CA GLN A 238 5.95 16.83 4.33
C GLN A 238 5.56 16.72 2.86
N GLU A 239 6.04 17.63 2.01
CA GLU A 239 5.79 17.61 0.56
C GLU A 239 6.29 16.30 -0.07
N SER A 240 7.51 15.85 0.28
CA SER A 240 8.02 14.58 -0.22
C SER A 240 7.20 13.37 0.27
N LEU A 241 6.67 13.40 1.50
CA LEU A 241 5.78 12.34 1.99
C LEU A 241 4.44 12.30 1.26
N VAL A 242 3.80 13.46 1.08
CA VAL A 242 2.53 13.55 0.32
C VAL A 242 2.74 13.11 -1.12
N LYS A 243 3.83 13.54 -1.75
CA LYS A 243 4.17 13.10 -3.11
C LYS A 243 4.42 11.60 -3.21
N ALA A 244 5.13 11.00 -2.23
CA ALA A 244 5.30 9.56 -2.16
C ALA A 244 3.95 8.83 -2.05
N PHE A 245 3.03 9.36 -1.24
CA PHE A 245 1.67 8.82 -1.11
C PHE A 245 0.89 8.87 -2.42
N TYR A 246 0.94 9.98 -3.16
CA TYR A 246 0.30 10.07 -4.50
C TYR A 246 0.88 9.05 -5.48
N LEU A 247 2.20 8.91 -5.54
CA LEU A 247 2.85 7.92 -6.40
C LEU A 247 2.47 6.50 -6.00
N TYR A 248 2.38 6.22 -4.70
CA TYR A 248 1.96 4.92 -4.18
C TYR A 248 0.50 4.61 -4.54
N MET A 249 -0.41 5.56 -4.37
CA MET A 249 -1.81 5.43 -4.80
C MET A 249 -1.91 5.21 -6.32
N GLY A 250 -1.06 5.88 -7.10
CA GLY A 250 -0.94 5.66 -8.54
C GLY A 250 -0.46 4.24 -8.89
N PHE A 251 0.55 3.74 -8.18
CA PHE A 251 1.06 2.37 -8.32
C PHE A 251 -0.03 1.33 -8.05
N LEU A 252 -0.79 1.49 -6.95
CA LEU A 252 -1.90 0.61 -6.63
C LEU A 252 -2.97 0.64 -7.74
N ALA A 253 -3.37 1.83 -8.20
CA ALA A 253 -4.36 1.94 -9.27
C ALA A 253 -3.90 1.31 -10.60
N MET A 254 -2.63 1.46 -10.96
CA MET A 254 -2.02 0.78 -12.13
C MET A 254 -2.07 -0.75 -12.03
N ASN A 255 -2.17 -1.29 -10.81
CA ASN A 255 -2.26 -2.71 -10.51
C ASN A 255 -3.69 -3.17 -10.14
N GLY A 256 -4.70 -2.39 -10.48
CA GLY A 256 -6.11 -2.80 -10.43
C GLY A 256 -6.83 -2.50 -9.12
N PHE A 257 -6.15 -1.89 -8.14
CA PHE A 257 -6.80 -1.46 -6.91
C PHE A 257 -7.78 -0.31 -7.19
N THR A 258 -8.95 -0.38 -6.59
CA THR A 258 -9.93 0.72 -6.55
C THR A 258 -9.98 1.32 -5.14
N PRO A 259 -10.50 2.55 -4.96
CA PRO A 259 -10.68 3.12 -3.62
C PRO A 259 -11.45 2.20 -2.66
N CYS A 260 -12.55 1.60 -3.13
CA CYS A 260 -13.37 0.68 -2.33
C CYS A 260 -12.66 -0.66 -2.07
N GLY A 261 -11.96 -1.20 -3.08
CA GLY A 261 -11.17 -2.43 -2.92
C GLY A 261 -10.04 -2.26 -1.92
N LEU A 262 -9.30 -1.15 -2.01
CA LEU A 262 -8.22 -0.81 -1.08
C LEU A 262 -8.76 -0.60 0.35
N PHE A 263 -9.86 0.14 0.51
CA PHE A 263 -10.51 0.31 1.81
C PHE A 263 -10.94 -1.02 2.42
N SER A 264 -11.57 -1.89 1.63
CA SER A 264 -12.04 -3.21 2.08
C SER A 264 -10.90 -4.10 2.56
N LEU A 265 -9.81 -4.13 1.80
CA LEU A 265 -8.59 -4.85 2.15
C LEU A 265 -7.98 -4.30 3.44
N PHE A 266 -7.81 -2.98 3.53
CA PHE A 266 -7.23 -2.35 4.72
C PHE A 266 -8.08 -2.56 5.97
N PHE A 267 -9.41 -2.45 5.86
CA PHE A 267 -10.34 -2.76 6.94
C PHE A 267 -10.16 -4.18 7.47
N LYS A 268 -10.13 -5.18 6.58
CA LYS A 268 -9.95 -6.58 7.00
C LYS A 268 -8.59 -6.81 7.66
N LYS A 269 -7.54 -6.21 7.11
CA LYS A 269 -6.21 -6.26 7.71
C LYS A 269 -6.19 -5.64 9.11
N GLN A 270 -6.90 -4.54 9.34
CA GLN A 270 -7.03 -3.98 10.68
C GLN A 270 -7.72 -4.92 11.67
N ARG A 271 -8.78 -5.61 11.24
CA ARG A 271 -9.44 -6.59 12.11
C ARG A 271 -8.53 -7.77 12.44
N LEU A 272 -7.71 -8.21 11.49
CA LEU A 272 -6.67 -9.20 11.75
C LEU A 272 -5.62 -8.69 12.74
N ASN A 273 -5.12 -7.46 12.56
CA ASN A 273 -4.11 -6.86 13.44
C ASN A 273 -4.65 -6.64 14.86
N LEU A 274 -5.89 -6.16 15.01
CA LEU A 274 -6.56 -6.03 16.30
C LEU A 274 -6.69 -7.40 16.98
N TRP A 275 -7.08 -8.43 16.24
CA TRP A 275 -7.11 -9.80 16.77
C TRP A 275 -5.73 -10.23 17.28
N ARG A 276 -4.66 -10.09 16.46
CA ARG A 276 -3.27 -10.44 16.84
C ARG A 276 -2.86 -9.74 18.16
N GLN A 277 -3.14 -8.44 18.27
CA GLN A 277 -2.85 -7.62 19.45
C GLN A 277 -3.61 -8.11 20.70
N THR A 278 -4.89 -8.47 20.57
CA THR A 278 -5.69 -8.95 21.71
C THR A 278 -5.34 -10.38 22.14
N THR A 279 -4.84 -11.21 21.22
CA THR A 279 -4.51 -12.62 21.49
C THR A 279 -3.03 -12.85 21.82
N ASN A 280 -2.18 -11.81 21.82
CA ASN A 280 -0.72 -11.93 21.92
C ASN A 280 -0.11 -12.90 20.91
N TYR A 281 -0.61 -12.87 19.67
CA TYR A 281 0.00 -13.58 18.55
C TYR A 281 1.05 -12.70 17.86
#